data_AF-A0A256YG47-F1
#
_entry.id   AF-A0A256YG47-F1
#
_cell.length_a   1.000
_cell.length_b   1.000
_cell.length_c   1.000
_cell.angle_alpha   90.00
_cell.angle_beta   90.00
_cell.angle_gamma   90.00
#
_symmetry.space_group_name_H-M   'P 1'
#
loop_
_entity.id
_entity.type
_entity.pdbx_description
1 polymer ?
#
loop_
_entity_poly.entity_id
_entity_poly.type
_entity_poly.pdbx_seq_one_letter_code
_entity_poly.pdbx_strand_id
1 'polypeptide(L)'
;MEKIKPSVKVVNYTLNSPQIIAVAGKSTISPKDYRSLFEKMEKQDVEKWIIELIRRGHGSPLEHGVYTFEVVCSRVTSHQIIRHRIASYTQLSQRYSDKYLRGLINRIAEYLGLYTPSKPRNRDDYRSYLAILTNFLDQDVSFEDLLEVLGEAFIIPPQIVQSRDTVFLKSLVRSVYMYYLAIYNGYSYEDSRYILPQAIKTRLLITMNTRELIESFLSLRMCSHAQWEIRYVAWSLWRELTRIHPEIFQYTGPRCVFVDNRVREYVCRLTDYLNGNCKPVIRRCPELVSSDKIINCLKYASRDPWVF
;
A
#
# COMPACT_ATOMS: atom_id res chain seq x y z
N MET A 1 9.13 -1.27 15.39
CA MET A 1 9.06 -1.94 14.08
C MET A 1 7.98 -1.39 13.15
N GLU A 2 6.82 -0.93 13.60
CA GLU A 2 5.75 -0.52 12.67
C GLU A 2 6.14 0.65 11.76
N LYS A 3 6.93 1.60 12.28
CA LYS A 3 7.44 2.74 11.50
C LYS A 3 8.29 2.33 10.28
N ILE A 4 8.94 1.18 10.26
CA ILE A 4 9.76 0.76 9.10
C ILE A 4 8.94 0.09 7.98
N LYS A 5 7.66 -0.20 8.24
CA LYS A 5 6.74 -0.84 7.29
C LYS A 5 5.95 0.22 6.51
N PRO A 6 5.49 -0.10 5.28
CA PRO A 6 4.50 0.73 4.63
C PRO A 6 3.16 0.59 5.36
N SER A 7 2.30 1.60 5.25
CA SER A 7 0.95 1.58 5.81
C SER A 7 -0.07 2.01 4.77
N VAL A 8 -1.31 1.59 5.00
CA VAL A 8 -2.46 2.01 4.20
C VAL A 8 -3.65 2.20 5.13
N LYS A 9 -4.47 3.22 4.86
CA LYS A 9 -5.70 3.50 5.59
C LYS A 9 -6.76 4.04 4.64
N VAL A 10 -7.96 3.47 4.64
CA VAL A 10 -9.11 4.02 3.94
C VAL A 10 -9.58 5.26 4.69
N VAL A 11 -9.65 6.40 3.97
CA VAL A 11 -10.01 7.70 4.54
C VAL A 11 -11.38 8.19 4.12
N ASN A 12 -11.88 7.75 2.96
CA ASN A 12 -13.23 8.06 2.49
C ASN A 12 -13.73 6.96 1.54
N TYR A 13 -15.04 6.77 1.47
CA TYR A 13 -15.65 5.82 0.55
C TYR A 13 -17.13 6.15 0.29
N THR A 14 -17.67 5.60 -0.78
CA THR A 14 -19.12 5.65 -1.06
C THR A 14 -19.86 4.78 -0.03
N LEU A 15 -20.58 5.39 0.91
CA LEU A 15 -21.16 4.71 2.08
C LEU A 15 -22.03 3.49 1.72
N ASN A 16 -22.95 3.63 0.77
CA ASN A 16 -23.87 2.56 0.36
C ASN A 16 -23.37 1.82 -0.90
N SER A 17 -22.05 1.74 -1.09
CA SER A 17 -21.43 1.18 -2.31
C SER A 17 -22.02 -0.19 -2.72
N PRO A 18 -22.18 -1.19 -1.82
CA PRO A 18 -22.76 -2.47 -2.20
C PRO A 18 -24.15 -2.35 -2.84
N GLN A 19 -25.04 -1.59 -2.20
CA GLN A 19 -26.41 -1.40 -2.65
C GLN A 19 -26.48 -0.59 -3.95
N ILE A 20 -25.66 0.48 -4.06
CA ILE A 20 -25.56 1.29 -5.28
C ILE A 20 -25.12 0.42 -6.47
N ILE A 21 -24.08 -0.40 -6.29
CA ILE A 21 -23.56 -1.30 -7.33
C ILE A 21 -24.63 -2.31 -7.75
N ALA A 22 -25.29 -2.96 -6.79
CA ALA A 22 -26.31 -3.97 -7.05
C ALA A 22 -27.54 -3.38 -7.77
N VAL A 23 -28.00 -2.20 -7.33
CA VAL A 23 -29.10 -1.48 -7.98
C VAL A 23 -28.69 -1.03 -9.38
N ALA A 24 -27.49 -0.48 -9.57
CA ALA A 24 -26.98 -0.10 -10.89
C ALA A 24 -26.99 -1.28 -11.87
N GLY A 25 -26.56 -2.46 -11.42
CA GLY A 25 -26.67 -3.69 -12.21
C GLY A 25 -28.12 -4.05 -12.55
N LYS A 26 -29.01 -4.07 -11.55
CA LYS A 26 -30.43 -4.42 -11.72
C LYS A 26 -31.21 -3.42 -12.60
N SER A 27 -30.87 -2.14 -12.54
CA SER A 27 -31.49 -1.08 -13.33
C SER A 27 -31.32 -1.27 -14.84
N THR A 28 -30.34 -2.05 -15.29
CA THR A 28 -30.13 -2.32 -16.72
C THR A 28 -31.19 -3.25 -17.33
N ILE A 29 -31.93 -3.99 -16.50
CA ILE A 29 -32.93 -4.98 -16.95
C ILE A 29 -34.30 -4.81 -16.30
N SER A 30 -34.41 -4.00 -15.24
CA SER A 30 -35.67 -3.78 -14.53
C SER A 30 -36.41 -2.56 -15.06
N PRO A 31 -37.74 -2.63 -15.26
CA PRO A 31 -38.54 -1.45 -15.61
C PRO A 31 -38.78 -0.50 -14.42
N LYS A 32 -38.34 -0.87 -13.21
CA LYS A 32 -38.51 -0.06 -11.99
C LYS A 32 -37.44 1.02 -11.92
N ASP A 33 -37.80 2.18 -11.38
CA ASP A 33 -36.87 3.28 -11.15
C ASP A 33 -35.86 2.97 -10.04
N TYR A 34 -34.78 3.75 -10.01
CA TYR A 34 -33.68 3.60 -9.04
C TYR A 34 -34.17 3.61 -7.60
N ARG A 35 -35.07 4.53 -7.23
CA ARG A 35 -35.51 4.72 -5.84
C ARG A 35 -36.31 3.50 -5.37
N SER A 36 -37.25 3.03 -6.19
CA SER A 36 -38.00 1.82 -5.86
C SER A 36 -37.10 0.59 -5.77
N LEU A 37 -36.05 0.49 -6.57
CA LEU A 37 -35.11 -0.63 -6.49
C LEU A 37 -34.23 -0.55 -5.24
N PHE A 38 -33.73 0.64 -4.92
CA PHE A 38 -32.88 0.90 -3.77
C PHE A 38 -33.61 0.59 -2.47
N GLU A 39 -34.81 1.13 -2.27
CA GLU A 39 -35.58 0.95 -1.03
C GLU A 39 -36.03 -0.50 -0.78
N LYS A 40 -36.19 -1.31 -1.84
CA LYS A 40 -36.69 -2.70 -1.74
C LYS A 40 -35.60 -3.76 -1.76
N MET A 41 -34.33 -3.40 -1.97
CA MET A 41 -33.26 -4.37 -2.11
C MET A 41 -32.73 -4.78 -0.74
N GLU A 42 -32.97 -6.03 -0.36
CA GLU A 42 -32.44 -6.59 0.88
C GLU A 42 -30.96 -6.96 0.74
N LYS A 43 -30.28 -7.10 1.89
CA LYS A 43 -28.86 -7.43 1.95
C LYS A 43 -28.49 -8.70 1.15
N GLN A 44 -29.33 -9.73 1.21
CA GLN A 44 -29.10 -10.99 0.47
C GLN A 44 -29.20 -10.78 -1.05
N ASP A 45 -30.09 -9.89 -1.50
CA ASP A 45 -30.19 -9.55 -2.91
C ASP A 45 -28.98 -8.75 -3.38
N VAL A 46 -28.51 -7.80 -2.56
CA VAL A 46 -27.29 -7.03 -2.84
C VAL A 46 -26.10 -7.97 -3.08
N GLU A 47 -25.88 -8.92 -2.16
CA GLU A 47 -24.77 -9.87 -2.26
C GLU A 47 -24.88 -10.76 -3.51
N LYS A 48 -26.07 -11.28 -3.81
CA LYS A 48 -26.32 -12.06 -5.04
C LYS A 48 -26.00 -11.27 -6.30
N TRP A 49 -26.44 -10.01 -6.37
CA TRP A 49 -26.17 -9.14 -7.52
C TRP A 49 -24.68 -8.84 -7.69
N ILE A 50 -23.98 -8.50 -6.61
CA ILE A 50 -22.53 -8.23 -6.66
C ILE A 50 -21.76 -9.47 -7.14
N ILE A 51 -22.07 -10.64 -6.58
CA ILE A 51 -21.47 -11.91 -6.98
C ILE A 51 -21.69 -12.15 -8.48
N GLU A 52 -22.90 -11.95 -8.97
CA GLU A 52 -23.23 -12.20 -10.37
C GLU A 52 -22.50 -11.23 -11.32
N LEU A 53 -22.40 -9.95 -10.94
CA LEU A 53 -21.65 -8.94 -11.71
C LEU A 53 -20.17 -9.33 -11.84
N ILE A 54 -19.54 -9.75 -10.73
CA ILE A 54 -18.13 -10.17 -10.71
C ILE A 54 -17.92 -11.44 -11.55
N ARG A 55 -18.81 -12.43 -11.40
CA ARG A 55 -18.74 -13.71 -12.14
C ARG A 55 -18.86 -13.53 -13.64
N ARG A 56 -19.85 -12.75 -14.09
CA ARG A 56 -20.08 -12.46 -15.52
C ARG A 56 -19.04 -11.51 -16.11
N GLY A 57 -18.24 -10.86 -15.28
CA GLY A 57 -17.34 -9.79 -15.71
C GLY A 57 -18.08 -8.55 -16.20
N HIS A 58 -19.28 -8.31 -15.68
CA HIS A 58 -20.01 -7.07 -15.90
C HIS A 58 -19.46 -6.00 -14.95
N GLY A 59 -18.30 -5.44 -15.30
CA GLY A 59 -17.54 -4.56 -14.42
C GLY A 59 -18.06 -3.12 -14.30
N SER A 60 -18.87 -2.63 -15.25
CA SER A 60 -19.28 -1.22 -15.26
C SER A 60 -20.10 -0.78 -14.04
N PRO A 61 -21.04 -1.58 -13.47
CA PRO A 61 -21.75 -1.17 -12.26
C PRO A 61 -20.83 -1.05 -11.04
N LEU A 62 -19.69 -1.78 -11.02
CA LEU A 62 -18.71 -1.71 -9.94
C LEU A 62 -18.06 -0.31 -9.86
N GLU A 63 -18.03 0.44 -10.97
CA GLU A 63 -17.39 1.75 -11.03
C GLU A 63 -18.09 2.82 -10.17
N HIS A 64 -19.36 2.59 -9.78
CA HIS A 64 -20.10 3.52 -8.92
C HIS A 64 -19.59 3.55 -7.46
N GLY A 65 -18.92 2.49 -7.01
CA GLY A 65 -18.27 2.50 -5.71
C GLY A 65 -16.89 3.14 -5.79
N VAL A 66 -16.64 4.18 -5.00
CA VAL A 66 -15.36 4.91 -4.98
C VAL A 66 -14.75 4.87 -3.59
N TYR A 67 -13.45 4.60 -3.49
CA TYR A 67 -12.69 4.53 -2.24
C TYR A 67 -11.46 5.41 -2.35
N THR A 68 -11.21 6.19 -1.32
CA THR A 68 -10.00 7.00 -1.15
C THR A 68 -9.23 6.50 0.05
N PHE A 69 -7.94 6.26 -0.12
CA PHE A 69 -7.06 5.72 0.91
C PHE A 69 -5.70 6.43 0.89
N GLU A 70 -5.14 6.63 2.08
CA GLU A 70 -3.78 7.11 2.26
C GLU A 70 -2.82 5.91 2.30
N VAL A 71 -1.70 6.00 1.58
CA VAL A 71 -0.60 5.05 1.63
C VAL A 71 0.68 5.79 2.03
N VAL A 72 1.38 5.28 3.03
CA VAL A 72 2.78 5.66 3.31
C VAL A 72 3.67 4.50 2.88
N CYS A 73 4.55 4.72 1.91
CA CYS A 73 5.41 3.70 1.32
C CYS A 73 6.73 4.30 0.82
N SER A 74 7.60 3.49 0.23
CA SER A 74 8.84 3.92 -0.42
C SER A 74 8.57 4.59 -1.77
N ARG A 75 9.56 5.31 -2.31
CA ARG A 75 9.49 5.79 -3.68
C ARG A 75 9.44 4.64 -4.69
N VAL A 76 10.12 3.51 -4.42
CA VAL A 76 10.02 2.27 -5.22
C VAL A 76 8.56 1.83 -5.38
N THR A 77 7.83 1.70 -4.28
CA THR A 77 6.43 1.26 -4.32
C THR A 77 5.51 2.30 -4.91
N SER A 78 5.71 3.58 -4.61
CA SER A 78 4.91 4.65 -5.22
C SER A 78 5.00 4.61 -6.75
N HIS A 79 6.19 4.33 -7.31
CA HIS A 79 6.40 4.25 -8.76
C HIS A 79 5.74 3.02 -9.41
N GLN A 80 5.45 1.97 -8.63
CA GLN A 80 4.64 0.83 -9.08
C GLN A 80 3.14 1.14 -8.98
N ILE A 81 2.71 1.80 -7.91
CA ILE A 81 1.31 2.17 -7.65
C ILE A 81 0.77 3.10 -8.75
N ILE A 82 1.51 4.13 -9.14
CA ILE A 82 1.05 5.12 -10.14
C ILE A 82 0.87 4.55 -11.56
N ARG A 83 1.26 3.28 -11.79
CA ARG A 83 1.01 2.58 -13.06
C ARG A 83 -0.45 2.18 -13.23
N HIS A 84 -1.26 2.26 -12.16
CA HIS A 84 -2.70 2.04 -12.17
C HIS A 84 -3.44 3.30 -12.63
N ARG A 85 -3.55 3.48 -13.95
CA ARG A 85 -3.99 4.76 -14.55
C ARG A 85 -5.45 5.14 -14.25
N ILE A 86 -6.30 4.20 -13.85
CA ILE A 86 -7.71 4.47 -13.50
C ILE A 86 -7.79 4.82 -12.01
N ALA A 87 -7.12 5.92 -11.64
CA ALA A 87 -7.02 6.38 -10.28
C ALA A 87 -6.69 7.89 -10.23
N SER A 88 -6.98 8.52 -9.10
CA SER A 88 -6.50 9.87 -8.79
C SER A 88 -5.41 9.80 -7.73
N TYR A 89 -4.35 10.62 -7.88
CA TYR A 89 -3.18 10.60 -7.01
C TYR A 89 -2.84 12.00 -6.50
N THR A 90 -2.56 12.11 -5.21
CA THR A 90 -1.86 13.26 -4.62
C THR A 90 -0.68 12.73 -3.82
N GLN A 91 0.54 13.15 -4.15
CA GLN A 91 1.75 12.65 -3.53
C GLN A 91 2.54 13.78 -2.84
N LEU A 92 3.13 13.47 -1.69
CA LEU A 92 4.05 14.36 -1.01
C LEU A 92 5.23 14.72 -1.91
N SER A 93 5.33 16.00 -2.29
CA SER A 93 6.36 16.50 -3.20
C SER A 93 7.70 16.70 -2.50
N GLN A 94 8.75 16.07 -3.04
CA GLN A 94 10.14 16.30 -2.64
C GLN A 94 10.71 17.65 -3.14
N ARG A 95 9.99 18.39 -3.99
CA ARG A 95 10.39 19.75 -4.41
C ARG A 95 10.14 20.77 -3.30
N TYR A 96 9.13 20.52 -2.47
CA TYR A 96 8.62 21.46 -1.48
C TYR A 96 8.75 20.97 -0.04
N SER A 97 8.98 19.66 0.17
CA SER A 97 8.96 19.06 1.50
C SER A 97 9.91 17.88 1.64
N ASP A 98 10.67 17.93 2.73
CA ASP A 98 11.57 16.91 3.27
C ASP A 98 11.15 16.51 4.71
N LYS A 99 9.85 16.64 5.05
CA LYS A 99 9.31 16.42 6.41
C LYS A 99 9.75 15.10 7.06
N TYR A 100 9.82 14.01 6.30
CA TYR A 100 10.29 12.72 6.80
C TYR A 100 11.78 12.75 7.18
N LEU A 101 12.62 13.43 6.38
CA LEU A 101 14.04 13.61 6.68
C LEU A 101 14.23 14.47 7.94
N ARG A 102 13.46 15.54 8.10
CA ARG A 102 13.49 16.34 9.34
C ARG A 102 13.05 15.53 10.56
N GLY A 103 12.07 14.63 10.42
CA GLY A 103 11.68 13.69 11.48
C GLY A 103 12.84 12.79 11.91
N LEU A 104 13.61 12.27 10.95
CA LEU A 104 14.83 11.51 11.23
C LEU A 104 15.87 12.35 11.97
N ILE A 105 16.14 13.61 11.56
CA ILE A 105 17.09 14.49 12.26
C ILE A 105 16.66 14.73 13.70
N ASN A 106 15.38 15.05 13.92
CA ASN A 106 14.84 15.25 15.27
C ASN A 106 15.07 13.99 16.13
N ARG A 107 14.82 12.81 15.58
CA ARG A 107 15.00 11.55 16.31
C ARG A 107 16.46 11.26 16.63
N ILE A 108 17.38 11.57 15.72
CA ILE A 108 18.82 11.48 16.00
C ILE A 108 19.23 12.43 17.12
N ALA A 109 18.74 13.66 17.09
CA ALA A 109 19.10 14.63 18.11
C ALA A 109 18.55 14.26 19.50
N GLU A 110 17.32 13.75 19.56
CA GLU A 110 16.76 13.15 20.78
C GLU A 110 17.66 12.03 21.32
N TYR A 111 18.11 11.12 20.45
CA TYR A 111 19.02 10.03 20.81
C TYR A 111 20.37 10.55 21.37
N LEU A 112 20.93 11.60 20.76
CA LEU A 112 22.21 12.19 21.18
C LEU A 112 22.10 13.17 22.35
N GLY A 113 20.88 13.49 22.83
CA GLY A 113 20.66 14.54 23.84
C GLY A 113 20.98 15.96 23.32
N LEU A 114 20.82 16.20 22.02
CA LEU A 114 21.15 17.47 21.35
C LEU A 114 19.89 18.27 21.01
N TYR A 115 20.01 19.59 20.99
CA TYR A 115 18.99 20.48 20.45
C TYR A 115 18.97 20.42 18.91
N THR A 116 17.77 20.49 18.31
CA THR A 116 17.58 20.54 16.85
C THR A 116 16.66 21.68 16.42
N PRO A 117 17.04 22.46 15.39
CA PRO A 117 16.11 23.39 14.77
C PRO A 117 14.98 22.63 14.03
N SER A 118 13.73 22.99 14.32
CA SER A 118 12.55 22.28 13.80
C SER A 118 12.42 22.33 12.27
N LYS A 119 12.73 23.48 11.65
CA LYS A 119 12.84 23.67 10.20
C LYS A 119 13.97 24.66 9.92
N PRO A 120 14.99 24.29 9.13
CA PRO A 120 16.08 25.19 8.78
C PRO A 120 15.57 26.43 8.01
N ARG A 121 16.05 27.60 8.40
CA ARG A 121 15.74 28.90 7.78
C ARG A 121 16.99 29.58 7.20
N ASN A 122 18.15 29.28 7.76
CA ASN A 122 19.41 29.87 7.34
C ASN A 122 20.51 28.79 7.21
N ARG A 123 21.70 29.22 6.81
CA ARG A 123 22.85 28.34 6.57
C ARG A 123 23.37 27.69 7.85
N ASP A 124 23.27 28.38 9.00
CA ASP A 124 23.71 27.84 10.29
C ASP A 124 22.81 26.69 10.77
N ASP A 125 21.50 26.77 10.52
CA ASP A 125 20.58 25.66 10.83
C ASP A 125 20.95 24.38 10.07
N TYR A 126 21.32 24.50 8.79
CA TYR A 126 21.80 23.36 8.01
C TYR A 126 23.16 22.84 8.50
N ARG A 127 24.03 23.73 8.97
CA ARG A 127 25.29 23.34 9.62
C ARG A 127 25.03 22.51 10.88
N SER A 128 24.03 22.87 11.68
CA SER A 128 23.60 22.06 12.83
C SER A 128 23.10 20.67 12.41
N TYR A 129 22.29 20.58 11.35
CA TYR A 129 21.84 19.28 10.81
C TYR A 129 23.01 18.40 10.39
N LEU A 130 24.00 18.97 9.70
CA LEU A 130 25.20 18.25 9.29
C LEU A 130 26.01 17.75 10.49
N ALA A 131 26.19 18.58 11.53
CA ALA A 131 26.89 18.19 12.75
C ALA A 131 26.20 17.04 13.49
N ILE A 132 24.86 17.09 13.61
CA ILE A 132 24.05 16.03 14.23
C ILE A 132 24.23 14.70 13.49
N LEU A 133 24.17 14.72 12.16
CA LEU A 133 24.35 13.54 11.33
C LEU A 133 25.77 12.98 11.42
N THR A 134 26.80 13.83 11.42
CA THR A 134 28.19 13.41 11.60
C THR A 134 28.37 12.72 12.95
N ASN A 135 27.94 13.36 14.04
CA ASN A 135 28.05 12.79 15.39
C ASN A 135 27.37 11.42 15.49
N PHE A 136 26.20 11.25 14.86
CA PHE A 136 25.49 9.97 14.86
C PHE A 136 26.19 8.90 14.02
N LEU A 137 26.79 9.27 12.89
CA LEU A 137 27.53 8.33 12.03
C LEU A 137 28.83 7.83 12.68
N ASP A 138 29.48 8.68 13.47
CA ASP A 138 30.72 8.38 14.19
C ASP A 138 30.50 7.51 15.43
N GLN A 139 29.26 7.47 15.95
CA GLN A 139 28.91 6.60 17.07
C GLN A 139 28.70 5.13 16.66
N ASP A 140 28.97 4.24 17.61
CA ASP A 140 28.60 2.83 17.52
C ASP A 140 27.15 2.62 17.96
N VAL A 141 26.23 3.01 17.08
CA VAL A 141 24.78 2.93 17.31
C VAL A 141 24.29 1.50 17.13
N SER A 142 23.49 1.02 18.07
CA SER A 142 22.89 -0.32 18.00
C SER A 142 21.98 -0.47 16.77
N PHE A 143 21.77 -1.71 16.33
CA PHE A 143 20.88 -2.00 15.20
C PHE A 143 19.43 -1.55 15.47
N GLU A 144 18.95 -1.76 16.69
CA GLU A 144 17.61 -1.39 17.14
C GLU A 144 17.39 0.13 17.09
N ASP A 145 18.37 0.90 17.56
CA ASP A 145 18.33 2.38 17.54
C ASP A 145 18.40 2.92 16.10
N LEU A 146 19.25 2.31 15.26
CA LEU A 146 19.30 2.64 13.83
C LEU A 146 17.95 2.41 13.15
N LEU A 147 17.29 1.29 13.41
CA LEU A 147 15.97 1.01 12.86
C LEU A 147 14.91 1.99 13.35
N GLU A 148 14.96 2.38 14.62
CA GLU A 148 14.01 3.34 15.16
C GLU A 148 14.14 4.70 14.48
N VAL A 149 15.37 5.22 14.41
CA VAL A 149 15.71 6.48 13.75
C VAL A 149 15.35 6.45 12.28
N LEU A 150 15.81 5.44 11.54
CA LEU A 150 15.60 5.34 10.10
C LEU A 150 14.13 5.09 9.75
N GLY A 151 13.37 4.49 10.67
CA GLY A 151 11.93 4.34 10.56
C GLY A 151 11.19 5.67 10.46
N GLU A 152 11.76 6.82 10.78
CA GLU A 152 11.12 8.12 10.50
C GLU A 152 11.11 8.43 9.01
N ALA A 153 12.16 8.08 8.28
CA ALA A 153 12.38 8.53 6.91
C ALA A 153 12.31 7.45 5.83
N PHE A 154 12.46 6.18 6.17
CA PHE A 154 12.65 5.11 5.19
C PHE A 154 11.74 3.91 5.45
N ILE A 155 11.38 3.22 4.36
CA ILE A 155 10.89 1.84 4.44
C ILE A 155 12.10 0.91 4.39
N ILE A 156 12.22 0.02 5.37
CA ILE A 156 13.38 -0.86 5.49
C ILE A 156 13.03 -2.25 4.94
N PRO A 157 13.77 -2.76 3.93
CA PRO A 157 13.48 -4.08 3.36
C PRO A 157 13.60 -5.20 4.40
N PRO A 158 12.72 -6.21 4.37
CA PRO A 158 12.75 -7.28 5.37
C PRO A 158 14.07 -8.03 5.45
N GLN A 159 14.72 -8.27 4.30
CA GLN A 159 16.02 -8.96 4.26
C GLN A 159 17.10 -8.20 5.06
N ILE A 160 17.09 -6.87 5.00
CA ILE A 160 18.01 -6.01 5.78
C ILE A 160 17.74 -6.13 7.28
N VAL A 161 16.46 -6.28 7.65
CA VAL A 161 16.07 -6.50 9.04
C VAL A 161 16.52 -7.88 9.52
N GLN A 162 16.31 -8.91 8.71
CA GLN A 162 16.67 -10.29 9.01
C GLN A 162 18.19 -10.47 9.17
N SER A 163 18.98 -9.86 8.29
CA SER A 163 20.44 -9.94 8.33
C SER A 163 21.08 -8.98 9.31
N ARG A 164 20.29 -8.11 9.97
CA ARG A 164 20.75 -7.05 10.88
C ARG A 164 21.85 -6.17 10.27
N ASP A 165 21.72 -5.83 8.98
CA ASP A 165 22.78 -5.15 8.22
C ASP A 165 22.88 -3.66 8.56
N THR A 166 23.73 -3.34 9.53
CA THR A 166 23.98 -1.96 9.99
C THR A 166 24.73 -1.12 8.95
N VAL A 167 25.50 -1.74 8.04
CA VAL A 167 26.22 -1.03 6.97
C VAL A 167 25.21 -0.43 6.00
N PHE A 168 24.22 -1.22 5.59
CA PHE A 168 23.11 -0.74 4.77
C PHE A 168 22.37 0.41 5.47
N LEU A 169 22.03 0.26 6.75
CA LEU A 169 21.31 1.28 7.52
C LEU A 169 22.12 2.59 7.65
N LYS A 170 23.42 2.53 7.99
CA LYS A 170 24.28 3.71 8.03
C LYS A 170 24.45 4.37 6.65
N SER A 171 24.36 3.61 5.55
CA SER A 171 24.38 4.19 4.19
C SER A 171 23.16 5.10 3.91
N LEU A 172 21.99 4.76 4.47
CA LEU A 172 20.80 5.61 4.38
C LEU A 172 21.01 6.93 5.12
N VAL A 173 21.60 6.91 6.32
CA VAL A 173 21.93 8.13 7.07
C VAL A 173 22.93 9.00 6.28
N ARG A 174 23.96 8.40 5.68
CA ARG A 174 24.92 9.11 4.81
C ARG A 174 24.24 9.78 3.63
N SER A 175 23.22 9.15 3.03
CA SER A 175 22.46 9.79 1.95
C SER A 175 21.71 11.05 2.40
N VAL A 176 21.20 11.07 3.64
CA VAL A 176 20.55 12.26 4.24
C VAL A 176 21.57 13.36 4.52
N TYR A 177 22.78 12.99 4.97
CA TYR A 177 23.89 13.92 5.12
C TYR A 177 24.24 14.58 3.78
N MET A 178 24.41 13.78 2.73
CA MET A 178 24.74 14.30 1.40
C MET A 178 23.63 15.20 0.83
N TYR A 179 22.35 14.87 1.10
CA TYR A 179 21.21 15.71 0.74
C TYR A 179 21.28 17.10 1.42
N TYR A 180 21.46 17.17 2.73
CA TYR A 180 21.56 18.45 3.43
C TYR A 180 22.87 19.20 3.13
N LEU A 181 23.95 18.49 2.80
CA LEU A 181 25.20 19.10 2.37
C LEU A 181 25.02 19.80 1.02
N ALA A 182 24.28 19.19 0.08
CA ALA A 182 23.94 19.84 -1.19
C ALA A 182 23.15 21.14 -0.94
N ILE A 183 22.15 21.11 -0.05
CA ILE A 183 21.38 22.32 0.29
C ILE A 183 22.26 23.38 0.94
N TYR A 184 23.14 22.98 1.88
CA TYR A 184 24.11 23.88 2.52
C TYR A 184 25.05 24.56 1.51
N ASN A 185 25.34 23.88 0.40
CA ASN A 185 26.15 24.39 -0.71
C ASN A 185 25.35 25.22 -1.73
N GLY A 186 24.05 25.46 -1.48
CA GLY A 186 23.22 26.34 -2.29
C GLY A 186 22.36 25.64 -3.34
N TYR A 187 22.35 24.31 -3.40
CA TYR A 187 21.46 23.57 -4.32
C TYR A 187 20.00 23.59 -3.84
N SER A 188 19.07 23.59 -4.79
CA SER A 188 17.63 23.55 -4.51
C SER A 188 17.22 22.18 -3.93
N TYR A 189 16.05 22.08 -3.28
CA TYR A 189 15.47 20.79 -2.90
C TYR A 189 15.19 19.89 -4.11
N GLU A 190 14.83 20.50 -5.24
CA GLU A 190 14.54 19.81 -6.50
C GLU A 190 15.77 19.10 -7.08
N ASP A 191 16.96 19.69 -6.94
CA ASP A 191 18.20 19.08 -7.42
C ASP A 191 18.82 18.16 -6.35
N SER A 192 18.80 18.59 -5.09
CA SER A 192 19.41 17.85 -3.99
C SER A 192 18.77 16.47 -3.79
N ARG A 193 17.46 16.33 -4.05
CA ARG A 193 16.74 15.05 -3.89
C ARG A 193 17.24 13.92 -4.80
N TYR A 194 18.01 14.22 -5.87
CA TYR A 194 18.57 13.18 -6.75
C TYR A 194 19.55 12.25 -6.02
N ILE A 195 20.07 12.68 -4.87
CA ILE A 195 20.94 11.90 -3.99
C ILE A 195 20.14 10.90 -3.14
N LEU A 196 18.85 11.16 -2.91
CA LEU A 196 18.05 10.38 -1.96
C LEU A 196 17.76 8.97 -2.51
N PRO A 197 17.89 7.92 -1.68
CA PRO A 197 17.65 6.55 -2.12
C PRO A 197 16.15 6.31 -2.33
N GLN A 198 15.83 5.33 -3.17
CA GLN A 198 14.44 4.97 -3.48
C GLN A 198 13.66 4.43 -2.26
N ALA A 199 14.34 4.02 -1.19
CA ALA A 199 13.74 3.59 0.06
C ALA A 199 13.05 4.72 0.85
N ILE A 200 13.28 5.99 0.47
CA ILE A 200 12.69 7.13 1.19
C ILE A 200 11.17 7.06 1.19
N LYS A 201 10.59 7.35 2.35
CA LYS A 201 9.16 7.42 2.54
C LYS A 201 8.52 8.53 1.74
N THR A 202 7.34 8.23 1.26
CA THR A 202 6.43 9.16 0.62
C THR A 202 5.01 8.81 1.06
N ARG A 203 4.14 9.82 1.03
CA ARG A 203 2.72 9.67 1.32
C ARG A 203 1.94 9.93 0.04
N LEU A 204 0.99 9.06 -0.26
CA LEU A 204 0.05 9.20 -1.37
C LEU A 204 -1.38 9.17 -0.83
N LEU A 205 -2.21 10.10 -1.29
CA LEU A 205 -3.66 9.95 -1.27
C LEU A 205 -4.08 9.38 -2.62
N ILE A 206 -4.84 8.29 -2.60
CA ILE A 206 -5.20 7.52 -3.79
C ILE A 206 -6.70 7.32 -3.81
N THR A 207 -7.35 7.64 -4.92
CA THR A 207 -8.77 7.34 -5.13
C THR A 207 -8.92 6.37 -6.29
N MET A 208 -9.61 5.25 -6.06
CA MET A 208 -9.93 4.23 -7.07
C MET A 208 -11.40 3.84 -6.96
N ASN A 209 -12.02 3.50 -8.09
CA ASN A 209 -13.34 2.86 -8.08
C ASN A 209 -13.22 1.36 -7.79
N THR A 210 -14.34 0.71 -7.47
CA THR A 210 -14.37 -0.72 -7.10
C THR A 210 -13.88 -1.61 -8.22
N ARG A 211 -14.18 -1.26 -9.48
CA ARG A 211 -13.70 -2.03 -10.64
C ARG A 211 -12.18 -2.05 -10.72
N GLU A 212 -11.53 -0.88 -10.63
CA GLU A 212 -10.07 -0.79 -10.62
C GLU A 212 -9.48 -1.56 -9.44
N LEU A 213 -10.08 -1.43 -8.24
CA LEU A 213 -9.62 -2.17 -7.07
C LEU A 213 -9.67 -3.68 -7.29
N ILE A 214 -10.79 -4.21 -7.78
CA ILE A 214 -11.00 -5.67 -7.91
C ILE A 214 -10.26 -6.24 -9.11
N GLU A 215 -10.50 -5.69 -10.31
CA GLU A 215 -10.06 -6.31 -11.57
C GLU A 215 -8.59 -6.02 -11.87
N SER A 216 -8.02 -4.96 -11.28
CA SER A 216 -6.67 -4.49 -11.58
C SER A 216 -5.78 -4.45 -10.34
N PHE A 217 -6.00 -3.54 -9.39
CA PHE A 217 -5.07 -3.31 -8.28
C PHE A 217 -4.89 -4.53 -7.37
N LEU A 218 -5.94 -5.02 -6.71
CA LEU A 218 -5.86 -6.17 -5.81
C LEU A 218 -5.45 -7.44 -6.59
N SER A 219 -6.07 -7.65 -7.75
CA SER A 219 -5.78 -8.78 -8.64
C SER A 219 -4.30 -8.91 -9.01
N LEU A 220 -3.64 -7.79 -9.34
CA LEU A 220 -2.22 -7.76 -9.70
C LEU A 220 -1.30 -7.74 -8.48
N ARG A 221 -1.64 -6.94 -7.46
CA ARG A 221 -0.69 -6.60 -6.38
C ARG A 221 -0.74 -7.57 -5.21
N MET A 222 -1.81 -8.33 -5.02
CA MET A 222 -1.85 -9.39 -4.01
C MET A 222 -1.12 -10.66 -4.44
N CYS A 223 -0.70 -10.78 -5.70
CA CYS A 223 -0.01 -11.95 -6.24
C CYS A 223 1.40 -12.11 -5.63
N SER A 224 1.88 -13.34 -5.47
CA SER A 224 3.26 -13.62 -5.01
C SER A 224 4.36 -13.08 -5.93
N HIS A 225 4.05 -12.83 -7.21
CA HIS A 225 4.96 -12.23 -8.18
C HIS A 225 5.10 -10.70 -8.01
N ALA A 226 4.14 -10.05 -7.34
CA ALA A 226 4.26 -8.63 -7.02
C ALA A 226 5.36 -8.43 -5.99
N GLN A 227 6.11 -7.33 -6.10
CA GLN A 227 7.16 -6.98 -5.13
C GLN A 227 6.57 -6.87 -3.71
N TRP A 228 7.32 -7.33 -2.71
CA TRP A 228 6.82 -7.56 -1.35
C TRP A 228 6.17 -6.34 -0.70
N GLU A 229 6.65 -5.12 -0.97
CA GLU A 229 6.13 -3.90 -0.34
C GLU A 229 4.75 -3.54 -0.89
N ILE A 230 4.60 -3.46 -2.23
CA ILE A 230 3.29 -3.21 -2.84
C ILE A 230 2.31 -4.35 -2.56
N ARG A 231 2.81 -5.58 -2.43
CA ARG A 231 2.01 -6.74 -2.02
C ARG A 231 1.47 -6.58 -0.61
N TYR A 232 2.31 -6.19 0.34
CA TYR A 232 1.89 -5.89 1.70
C TYR A 232 0.83 -4.77 1.73
N VAL A 233 1.04 -3.69 0.98
CA VAL A 233 0.06 -2.60 0.85
C VAL A 233 -1.28 -3.12 0.32
N ALA A 234 -1.27 -3.95 -0.73
CA ALA A 234 -2.49 -4.48 -1.32
C ALA A 234 -3.26 -5.42 -0.38
N TRP A 235 -2.55 -6.31 0.33
CA TRP A 235 -3.16 -7.19 1.34
C TRP A 235 -3.73 -6.41 2.53
N SER A 236 -3.01 -5.38 2.99
CA SER A 236 -3.49 -4.51 4.06
C SER A 236 -4.72 -3.70 3.62
N LEU A 237 -4.73 -3.18 2.39
CA LEU A 237 -5.88 -2.48 1.83
C LEU A 237 -7.09 -3.42 1.69
N TRP A 238 -6.89 -4.64 1.19
CA TRP A 238 -7.97 -5.64 1.08
C TRP A 238 -8.61 -5.93 2.45
N ARG A 239 -7.83 -6.02 3.53
CA ARG A 239 -8.36 -6.23 4.89
C ARG A 239 -9.23 -5.05 5.34
N GLU A 240 -8.84 -3.81 5.03
CA GLU A 240 -9.66 -2.64 5.34
C GLU A 240 -10.95 -2.59 4.53
N LEU A 241 -10.83 -2.81 3.21
CA LEU A 241 -11.97 -2.82 2.30
C LEU A 241 -12.99 -3.91 2.68
N THR A 242 -12.51 -5.11 3.04
CA THR A 242 -13.36 -6.23 3.50
C THR A 242 -14.06 -5.93 4.82
N ARG A 243 -13.43 -5.16 5.72
CA ARG A 243 -14.07 -4.71 6.96
C ARG A 243 -15.19 -3.71 6.69
N ILE A 244 -15.02 -2.85 5.69
CA ILE A 244 -15.97 -1.78 5.33
C ILE A 244 -17.16 -2.38 4.55
N HIS A 245 -16.89 -3.07 3.44
CA HIS A 245 -17.92 -3.65 2.56
C HIS A 245 -17.60 -5.13 2.24
N PRO A 246 -17.84 -6.05 3.19
CA PRO A 246 -17.56 -7.47 2.99
C PRO A 246 -18.31 -8.05 1.78
N GLU A 247 -19.52 -7.56 1.48
CA GLU A 247 -20.36 -7.99 0.35
C GLU A 247 -19.64 -7.84 -1.00
N ILE A 248 -18.72 -6.88 -1.09
CA ILE A 248 -17.89 -6.62 -2.28
C ILE A 248 -16.58 -7.41 -2.20
N PHE A 249 -15.82 -7.24 -1.12
CA PHE A 249 -14.39 -7.57 -1.13
C PHE A 249 -14.03 -8.96 -0.62
N GLN A 250 -14.91 -9.64 0.14
CA GLN A 250 -14.59 -10.96 0.71
C GLN A 250 -14.31 -12.03 -0.36
N TYR A 251 -14.87 -11.87 -1.56
CA TYR A 251 -14.70 -12.76 -2.71
C TYR A 251 -13.57 -12.35 -3.66
N THR A 252 -12.90 -11.23 -3.36
CA THR A 252 -11.85 -10.64 -4.19
C THR A 252 -10.48 -11.10 -3.71
N GLY A 253 -9.48 -11.00 -4.58
CA GLY A 253 -8.12 -11.44 -4.26
C GLY A 253 -7.20 -11.32 -5.47
N PRO A 254 -6.02 -11.96 -5.45
CA PRO A 254 -5.15 -12.04 -6.62
C PRO A 254 -5.84 -12.76 -7.79
N ARG A 255 -5.33 -12.60 -9.01
CA ARG A 255 -5.92 -13.15 -10.24
C ARG A 255 -6.30 -14.63 -10.17
N CYS A 256 -5.54 -15.47 -9.45
CA CYS A 256 -5.91 -16.88 -9.27
C CYS A 256 -7.27 -17.05 -8.60
N VAL A 257 -7.58 -16.28 -7.57
CA VAL A 257 -8.87 -16.29 -6.85
C VAL A 257 -9.95 -15.66 -7.70
N PHE A 258 -9.65 -14.53 -8.35
CA PHE A 258 -10.59 -13.83 -9.22
C PHE A 258 -11.07 -14.70 -10.38
N VAL A 259 -10.14 -15.33 -11.12
CA VAL A 259 -10.47 -16.21 -12.26
C VAL A 259 -11.17 -17.48 -11.79
N ASP A 260 -10.73 -18.08 -10.68
CA ASP A 260 -11.35 -19.29 -10.13
C ASP A 260 -12.82 -19.04 -9.70
N ASN A 261 -13.09 -17.91 -9.05
CA ASN A 261 -14.44 -17.51 -8.67
C ASN A 261 -15.37 -17.23 -9.87
N ARG A 262 -14.84 -16.93 -11.07
CA ARG A 262 -15.66 -16.75 -12.28
C ARG A 262 -16.14 -18.08 -12.88
N VAL A 263 -15.36 -19.15 -12.77
CA VAL A 263 -15.64 -20.42 -13.48
C VAL A 263 -16.31 -21.48 -12.62
N ARG A 264 -16.38 -21.28 -11.30
CA ARG A 264 -16.99 -22.23 -10.36
C ARG A 264 -18.49 -22.02 -10.19
N GLU A 265 -19.18 -23.05 -9.68
CA GLU A 265 -20.62 -23.01 -9.40
C GLU A 265 -20.96 -22.05 -8.25
N TYR A 266 -20.24 -22.15 -7.14
CA TYR A 266 -20.40 -21.30 -5.93
C TYR A 266 -19.10 -20.55 -5.64
N VAL A 267 -19.18 -19.23 -5.44
CA VAL A 267 -18.02 -18.39 -5.09
C VAL A 267 -17.47 -18.73 -3.71
N CYS A 268 -16.16 -18.65 -3.55
CA CYS A 268 -15.50 -18.78 -2.25
C CYS A 268 -14.94 -17.46 -1.78
N ARG A 269 -14.95 -17.26 -0.46
CA ARG A 269 -14.25 -16.12 0.15
C ARG A 269 -12.74 -16.37 0.07
N LEU A 270 -11.94 -15.30 -0.03
CA LEU A 270 -10.48 -15.41 -0.02
C LEU A 270 -9.98 -16.12 1.26
N THR A 271 -10.65 -15.89 2.39
CA THR A 271 -10.35 -16.56 3.66
C THR A 271 -10.52 -18.07 3.58
N ASP A 272 -11.49 -18.57 2.81
CA ASP A 272 -11.74 -20.01 2.68
C ASP A 272 -10.62 -20.69 1.89
N TYR A 273 -10.08 -20.02 0.86
CA TYR A 273 -8.86 -20.49 0.18
C TYR A 273 -7.67 -20.51 1.14
N LEU A 274 -7.47 -19.45 1.91
CA LEU A 274 -6.34 -19.35 2.86
C LEU A 274 -6.41 -20.43 3.94
N ASN A 275 -7.61 -20.77 4.41
CA ASN A 275 -7.83 -21.82 5.40
C ASN A 275 -7.79 -23.23 4.80
N GLY A 276 -7.81 -23.37 3.48
CA GLY A 276 -7.86 -24.67 2.79
C GLY A 276 -9.26 -25.28 2.72
N ASN A 277 -10.29 -24.54 3.15
CA ASN A 277 -11.71 -24.94 3.07
C ASN A 277 -12.23 -24.88 1.64
N CYS A 278 -11.57 -24.09 0.77
CA CYS A 278 -11.93 -23.98 -0.63
C CYS A 278 -10.74 -24.30 -1.54
N LYS A 279 -10.91 -25.32 -2.39
CA LYS A 279 -9.89 -25.74 -3.37
C LYS A 279 -10.11 -25.03 -4.71
N PRO A 280 -9.05 -24.68 -5.46
CA PRO A 280 -9.17 -24.15 -6.81
C PRO A 280 -9.73 -25.21 -7.76
N VAL A 281 -10.59 -24.80 -8.68
CA VAL A 281 -11.12 -25.63 -9.78
C VAL A 281 -10.35 -25.39 -11.09
N ILE A 282 -9.68 -24.24 -11.22
CA ILE A 282 -8.82 -23.96 -12.37
C ILE A 282 -7.59 -24.89 -12.37
N ARG A 283 -7.17 -25.33 -13.56
CA ARG A 283 -5.97 -26.18 -13.73
C ARG A 283 -4.67 -25.43 -13.41
N ARG A 284 -4.60 -24.16 -13.81
CA ARG A 284 -3.49 -23.24 -13.55
C ARG A 284 -4.01 -21.83 -13.40
N CYS A 285 -3.30 -20.99 -12.64
CA CYS A 285 -3.59 -19.56 -12.59
C CYS A 285 -2.98 -18.81 -13.79
N PRO A 286 -3.31 -17.52 -13.99
CA PRO A 286 -2.72 -16.70 -15.06
C PRO A 286 -1.19 -16.56 -15.00
N GLU A 287 -0.58 -16.72 -13.83
CA GLU A 287 0.89 -16.73 -13.64
C GLU A 287 1.47 -18.16 -13.77
N LEU A 288 0.73 -19.09 -14.37
CA LEU A 288 1.14 -20.47 -14.68
C LEU A 288 1.37 -21.39 -13.46
N VAL A 289 1.01 -20.97 -12.24
CA VAL A 289 1.04 -21.82 -11.04
C VAL A 289 -0.01 -22.92 -11.16
N SER A 290 0.39 -24.18 -10.95
CA SER A 290 -0.51 -25.34 -10.97
C SER A 290 -1.51 -25.33 -9.82
N SER A 291 -2.71 -25.88 -10.05
CA SER A 291 -3.83 -25.87 -9.09
C SER A 291 -3.45 -26.31 -7.67
N ASP A 292 -2.68 -27.39 -7.56
CA ASP A 292 -2.17 -27.96 -6.31
C ASP A 292 -1.26 -26.99 -5.51
N LYS A 293 -0.61 -26.05 -6.20
CA LYS A 293 0.31 -25.07 -5.60
C LYS A 293 -0.33 -23.71 -5.31
N ILE A 294 -1.53 -23.43 -5.84
CA ILE A 294 -2.18 -22.11 -5.70
C ILE A 294 -2.39 -21.76 -4.22
N ILE A 295 -2.87 -22.70 -3.39
CA ILE A 295 -3.12 -22.41 -1.97
C ILE A 295 -1.83 -22.06 -1.22
N ASN A 296 -0.74 -22.78 -1.47
CA ASN A 296 0.56 -22.48 -0.87
C ASN A 296 1.09 -21.11 -1.34
N CYS A 297 0.92 -20.80 -2.62
CA CYS A 297 1.25 -19.49 -3.18
C CYS A 297 0.45 -18.36 -2.53
N LEU A 298 -0.87 -18.53 -2.31
CA LEU A 298 -1.73 -17.58 -1.61
C LEU A 298 -1.28 -17.36 -0.16
N LYS A 299 -1.03 -18.45 0.57
CA LYS A 299 -0.52 -18.41 1.94
C LYS A 299 0.84 -17.72 2.04
N TYR A 300 1.72 -17.88 1.06
CA TYR A 300 2.99 -17.16 1.01
C TYR A 300 2.77 -15.67 0.73
N ALA A 301 1.90 -15.34 -0.24
CA ALA A 301 1.64 -13.98 -0.66
C ALA A 301 1.01 -13.10 0.44
N SER A 302 0.21 -13.71 1.34
CA SER A 302 -0.50 -13.01 2.41
C SER A 302 0.31 -12.78 3.70
N ARG A 303 1.50 -13.37 3.80
CA ARG A 303 2.39 -13.24 4.97
C ARG A 303 2.87 -11.80 5.14
N ASP A 304 3.10 -11.43 6.40
CA ASP A 304 3.86 -10.22 6.74
C ASP A 304 5.34 -10.48 6.43
N PRO A 305 5.96 -9.75 5.49
CA PRO A 305 7.35 -9.99 5.09
C PRO A 305 8.38 -9.79 6.21
N TRP A 306 8.04 -9.04 7.27
CA TRP A 306 8.94 -8.74 8.40
C TRP A 306 8.75 -9.68 9.60
N VAL A 307 7.97 -10.74 9.45
CA VAL A 307 7.84 -11.81 10.46
C VAL A 307 8.70 -12.98 9.97
N PHE A 308 9.79 -13.24 10.67
CA PHE A 308 10.78 -14.29 10.37
C PHE A 308 10.58 -15.50 11.28
#